data_AF-E3RZQ3-F1
#
_entry.id   AF-E3RZQ3-F1
#
_cell.length_a   1.000
_cell.length_b   1.000
_cell.length_c   1.000
_cell.angle_alpha   90.00
_cell.angle_beta   90.00
_cell.angle_gamma   90.00
#
_symmetry.space_group_name_H-M   'P 1'
#
loop_
_entity.id
_entity.type
_entity.pdbx_description
1 polymer ?
#
loop_
_entity_poly.entity_id
_entity_poly.type
_entity_poly.pdbx_seq_one_letter_code
_entity_poly.pdbx_strand_id
1 'polypeptide(L)'
;MSRTAQIVCREEGDSHGERESRWKITWSIAAHKPQFYQLANITIEAITNAGAADELLADVGALTTSLGISISLEDPEQTGTAERGALAEGVIGRRSLGFLVDILQRTTTTHAPQAITLIAPRGHGNIMRADIVSKRMHDVDNVEATATLAEPLQLYTDESWTASTSLSTLFRTAAGAIRLSPLSVVSITDAWTALERELEKRLSLPLLLTGLKRRLLFMVEGGLGFPFGGACSWQLYETAKSLGIDLVVLAEEGHALKQQPEFGHWYHHFIPIQCGYDTEFPARIVSAVKQYEQDSGRSADGLLTAYESYHVAVATAAQQLGLSHEPLSAYEVATDKFKT
;
A
#
# COMPACT_ATOMS: atom_id res chain seq x y z
N MET A 1 4.44 24.13 -16.28
CA MET A 1 4.66 23.55 -17.62
C MET A 1 4.22 22.11 -17.57
N SER A 2 3.38 21.69 -18.52
CA SER A 2 2.89 20.31 -18.66
C SER A 2 3.67 19.60 -19.76
N ARG A 3 3.96 18.31 -19.58
CA ARG A 3 4.53 17.43 -20.59
C ARG A 3 3.47 16.48 -21.12
N THR A 4 3.60 16.06 -22.37
CA THR A 4 2.70 15.08 -22.99
C THR A 4 3.51 13.97 -23.64
N ALA A 5 3.05 12.74 -23.52
CA ALA A 5 3.59 11.59 -24.21
C ALA A 5 2.44 10.68 -24.68
N GLN A 6 2.78 9.64 -25.43
CA GLN A 6 1.86 8.55 -25.77
C GLN A 6 2.31 7.27 -25.10
N ILE A 7 1.37 6.57 -24.48
CA ILE A 7 1.55 5.20 -24.03
C ILE A 7 1.03 4.31 -25.15
N VAL A 8 1.88 3.41 -25.61
CA VAL A 8 1.51 2.38 -26.59
C VAL A 8 1.61 1.03 -25.91
N CYS A 9 0.49 0.30 -25.91
CA CYS A 9 0.40 -1.07 -25.43
C CYS A 9 0.25 -1.98 -26.65
N ARG A 10 1.16 -2.95 -26.78
CA ARG A 10 1.10 -3.99 -27.81
C ARG A 10 0.87 -5.33 -27.16
N GLU A 11 -0.11 -6.06 -27.67
CA GLU A 11 -0.44 -7.42 -27.27
C GLU A 11 -0.05 -8.38 -28.40
N GLU A 12 0.88 -9.29 -28.14
CA GLU A 12 1.23 -10.36 -29.07
C GLU A 12 0.10 -11.40 -29.09
N GLY A 13 -0.65 -11.46 -30.18
CA GLY A 13 -1.72 -12.44 -30.37
C GLY A 13 -1.20 -13.73 -31.01
N ASP A 14 -1.50 -14.88 -30.42
CA ASP A 14 -1.10 -16.21 -30.91
C ASP A 14 -1.72 -16.61 -32.27
N SER A 15 -2.65 -15.83 -32.84
CA SER A 15 -3.28 -16.16 -34.13
C SER A 15 -4.02 -15.04 -34.88
N HIS A 16 -4.15 -13.82 -34.34
CA HIS A 16 -5.00 -12.76 -34.93
C HIS A 16 -4.32 -11.41 -35.23
N GLY A 17 -2.98 -11.35 -35.23
CA GLY A 17 -2.23 -10.12 -35.49
C GLY A 17 -2.03 -9.26 -34.24
N GLU A 18 -1.02 -8.40 -34.26
CA GLU A 18 -0.69 -7.50 -33.14
C GLU A 18 -1.85 -6.52 -32.89
N ARG A 19 -2.38 -6.52 -31.66
CA ARG A 19 -3.33 -5.49 -31.22
C ARG A 19 -2.56 -4.36 -30.57
N GLU A 20 -2.78 -3.14 -31.07
CA GLU A 20 -2.14 -1.94 -30.54
C GLU A 20 -3.19 -0.98 -29.99
N SER A 21 -3.01 -0.58 -28.73
CA SER A 21 -3.82 0.43 -28.07
C SER A 21 -2.96 1.63 -27.68
N ARG A 22 -3.51 2.84 -27.82
CA ARG A 22 -2.78 4.08 -27.59
C ARG A 22 -3.52 4.99 -26.63
N TRP A 23 -2.77 5.61 -25.72
CA TRP A 23 -3.28 6.63 -24.81
C TRP A 23 -2.40 7.86 -24.87
N LYS A 24 -3.03 9.02 -24.83
CA LYS A 24 -2.36 10.29 -24.58
C LYS A 24 -2.24 10.46 -23.07
N ILE A 25 -1.03 10.72 -22.59
CA ILE A 25 -0.77 11.02 -21.19
C ILE A 25 -0.17 12.43 -21.09
N THR A 26 -0.75 13.26 -20.23
CA THR A 26 -0.24 14.59 -19.94
C THR A 26 0.02 14.70 -18.45
N TRP A 27 1.19 15.18 -18.04
CA TRP A 27 1.51 15.39 -16.63
C TRP A 27 2.12 16.76 -16.35
N SER A 28 1.93 17.24 -15.13
CA SER A 28 2.58 18.44 -14.63
C SER A 28 2.90 18.30 -13.14
N ILE A 29 4.02 18.90 -12.72
CA ILE A 29 4.37 18.98 -11.30
C ILE A 29 3.61 20.16 -10.70
N ALA A 30 2.97 19.95 -9.55
CA ALA A 30 2.23 21.01 -8.88
C ALA A 30 3.16 22.18 -8.54
N ALA A 31 2.68 23.41 -8.75
CA ALA A 31 3.45 24.62 -8.46
C ALA A 31 3.60 24.84 -6.94
N HIS A 32 2.56 24.45 -6.19
CA HIS A 32 2.60 24.46 -4.74
C HIS A 32 3.60 23.41 -4.23
N LYS A 33 4.43 23.80 -3.26
CA LYS A 33 5.50 22.96 -2.70
C LYS A 33 5.26 22.74 -1.20
N PRO A 34 4.43 21.76 -0.84
CA PRO A 34 4.26 21.35 0.54
C PRO A 34 5.59 20.99 1.20
N GLN A 35 5.66 21.10 2.52
CA GLN A 35 6.88 20.83 3.27
C GLN A 35 7.32 19.36 3.16
N PHE A 36 6.37 18.42 3.24
CA PHE A 36 6.67 16.99 3.43
C PHE A 36 6.48 16.12 2.18
N TYR A 37 5.89 16.66 1.13
CA TYR A 37 5.57 15.90 -0.09
C TYR A 37 5.56 16.79 -1.33
N GLN A 38 5.60 16.15 -2.48
CA GLN A 38 5.49 16.75 -3.81
C GLN A 38 4.46 16.00 -4.63
N LEU A 39 3.86 16.71 -5.60
CA LEU A 39 2.71 16.22 -6.36
C LEU A 39 2.97 16.29 -7.86
N ALA A 40 2.48 15.30 -8.58
CA ALA A 40 2.37 15.32 -10.03
C ALA A 40 0.94 14.97 -10.44
N ASN A 41 0.30 15.89 -11.15
CA ASN A 41 -1.04 15.74 -11.67
C ASN A 41 -0.95 15.18 -13.09
N ILE A 42 -1.71 14.11 -13.37
CA ILE A 42 -1.65 13.37 -14.63
C ILE A 42 -3.06 13.18 -15.17
N THR A 43 -3.24 13.44 -16.46
CA THR A 43 -4.45 13.09 -17.23
C THR A 43 -4.09 12.01 -18.24
N ILE A 44 -4.96 11.01 -18.37
CA ILE A 44 -4.84 9.91 -19.33
C ILE A 44 -6.11 9.85 -20.17
N GLU A 45 -5.95 9.85 -21.50
CA GLU A 45 -7.04 9.85 -22.48
C GLU A 45 -6.80 8.75 -23.51
N ALA A 46 -7.80 7.93 -23.79
CA ALA A 46 -7.71 6.93 -24.85
C ALA A 46 -7.69 7.62 -26.22
N ILE A 47 -6.76 7.24 -27.08
CA ILE A 47 -6.71 7.71 -28.48
C ILE A 47 -7.54 6.70 -29.27
N THR A 48 -8.84 6.96 -29.43
CA THR A 48 -9.69 6.11 -30.27
C THR A 48 -9.29 6.25 -31.74
N ASN A 49 -8.86 5.16 -32.36
CA ASN A 49 -8.96 5.03 -33.82
C ASN A 49 -10.44 4.83 -34.14
N ALA A 50 -11.03 5.74 -34.91
CA ALA A 50 -12.42 5.67 -35.36
C ALA A 50 -12.65 4.37 -36.14
N GLY A 51 -13.15 3.32 -35.47
CA GLY A 51 -13.45 2.02 -36.10
C GLY A 51 -13.39 0.79 -35.20
N ALA A 52 -12.77 0.84 -34.02
CA ALA A 52 -12.51 -0.36 -33.20
C ALA A 52 -13.04 -0.29 -31.76
N ALA A 53 -14.13 0.44 -31.52
CA ALA A 53 -14.62 0.71 -30.16
C ALA A 53 -15.33 -0.48 -29.48
N ASP A 54 -15.83 -1.47 -30.23
CA ASP A 54 -16.73 -2.50 -29.68
C ASP A 54 -16.06 -3.82 -29.25
N GLU A 55 -14.79 -4.09 -29.59
CA GLU A 55 -14.15 -5.39 -29.31
C GLU A 55 -13.08 -5.38 -28.21
N LEU A 56 -12.75 -4.23 -27.63
CA LEU A 56 -11.64 -4.09 -26.66
C LEU A 56 -11.99 -4.49 -25.21
N LEU A 57 -13.23 -4.89 -24.95
CA LEU A 57 -13.84 -4.93 -23.61
C LEU A 57 -13.52 -6.17 -22.76
N ALA A 58 -12.92 -7.23 -23.32
CA ALA A 58 -12.79 -8.52 -22.62
C ALA A 58 -11.38 -8.85 -22.09
N ASP A 59 -10.30 -8.53 -22.82
CA ASP A 59 -8.99 -9.15 -22.55
C ASP A 59 -8.03 -8.33 -21.68
N VAL A 60 -8.34 -7.06 -21.41
CA VAL A 60 -7.48 -6.23 -20.57
C VAL A 60 -7.46 -6.74 -19.11
N GLY A 61 -8.48 -7.49 -18.67
CA GLY A 61 -8.52 -8.14 -17.35
C GLY A 61 -7.50 -9.28 -17.18
N ALA A 62 -7.03 -9.90 -18.28
CA ALA A 62 -6.03 -10.97 -18.24
C ALA A 62 -4.57 -10.47 -18.15
N LEU A 63 -4.34 -9.15 -18.29
CA LEU A 63 -3.01 -8.51 -18.32
C LEU A 63 -2.14 -8.74 -17.08
N THR A 64 -2.71 -9.23 -15.97
CA THR A 64 -1.98 -9.41 -14.71
C THR A 64 -1.26 -10.77 -14.61
N THR A 65 -1.49 -11.71 -15.54
CA THR A 65 -0.98 -13.09 -15.36
C THR A 65 -0.36 -13.81 -16.56
N SER A 66 -0.35 -13.28 -17.80
CA SER A 66 0.34 -13.97 -18.92
C SER A 66 1.16 -13.06 -19.82
N LEU A 67 2.30 -13.61 -20.25
CA LEU A 67 3.32 -13.05 -21.14
C LEU A 67 2.73 -12.32 -22.37
N GLY A 68 3.30 -11.16 -22.73
CA GLY A 68 3.15 -10.60 -24.09
C GLY A 68 2.97 -9.08 -24.20
N ILE A 69 2.76 -8.37 -23.08
CA ILE A 69 2.43 -6.93 -23.15
C ILE A 69 3.68 -6.06 -23.04
N SER A 70 3.96 -5.30 -24.10
CA SER A 70 4.98 -4.26 -24.08
C SER A 70 4.35 -2.88 -23.96
N ILE A 71 4.72 -2.15 -22.89
CA ILE A 71 4.36 -0.75 -22.69
C ILE A 71 5.56 0.11 -23.10
N SER A 72 5.39 0.93 -24.13
CA SER A 72 6.39 1.92 -24.55
C SER A 72 5.87 3.34 -24.35
N LEU A 73 6.78 4.23 -23.96
CA LEU A 73 6.54 5.66 -23.88
C LEU A 73 7.12 6.34 -25.13
N GLU A 74 6.27 7.02 -25.88
CA GLU A 74 6.65 7.78 -27.07
C GLU A 74 6.49 9.27 -26.76
N ASP A 75 7.60 10.03 -26.79
CA ASP A 75 7.57 11.48 -26.63
C ASP A 75 7.40 12.14 -28.02
N PRO A 76 6.26 12.77 -28.33
CA PRO A 76 6.02 13.37 -29.63
C PRO A 76 6.95 14.57 -29.92
N GLU A 77 7.58 15.16 -28.90
CA GLU A 77 8.53 16.28 -29.07
C GLU A 77 9.97 15.80 -29.32
N GLN A 78 10.29 14.54 -29.03
CA GLN A 78 11.56 13.91 -29.37
C GLN A 78 11.36 12.89 -30.50
N THR A 79 11.41 13.36 -31.74
CA THR A 79 11.38 12.50 -32.93
C THR A 79 12.47 11.42 -32.87
N GLY A 80 12.11 10.19 -32.51
CA GLY A 80 12.90 8.99 -32.86
C GLY A 80 13.26 7.99 -31.75
N THR A 81 13.03 8.25 -30.47
CA THR A 81 13.37 7.28 -29.40
C THR A 81 12.17 7.00 -28.51
N ALA A 82 11.33 6.04 -28.95
CA ALA A 82 10.42 5.37 -28.03
C ALA A 82 11.26 4.67 -26.94
N GLU A 83 11.12 5.10 -25.68
CA GLU A 83 11.79 4.41 -24.57
C GLU A 83 11.02 3.12 -24.27
N ARG A 84 11.35 2.07 -25.02
CA ARG A 84 10.82 0.72 -24.77
C ARG A 84 11.19 0.29 -23.34
N GLY A 85 10.19 -0.11 -22.56
CA GLY A 85 10.39 -0.60 -21.20
C GLY A 85 10.52 0.49 -20.12
N ALA A 86 10.36 1.78 -20.45
CA ALA A 86 10.38 2.86 -19.44
C ALA A 86 9.32 2.67 -18.34
N LEU A 87 8.23 1.97 -18.64
CA LEU A 87 7.13 1.69 -17.71
C LEU A 87 7.05 0.20 -17.34
N ALA A 88 8.11 -0.59 -17.58
CA ALA A 88 8.13 -2.01 -17.22
C ALA A 88 8.17 -2.21 -15.70
N GLU A 89 7.73 -3.39 -15.23
CA GLU A 89 7.73 -3.76 -13.80
C GLU A 89 9.09 -3.55 -13.14
N GLY A 90 10.18 -3.93 -13.82
CA GLY A 90 11.54 -3.74 -13.32
C GLY A 90 12.00 -2.29 -13.20
N VAL A 91 11.27 -1.33 -13.80
CA VAL A 91 11.61 0.10 -13.79
C VAL A 91 10.75 0.87 -12.80
N ILE A 92 9.42 0.71 -12.87
CA ILE A 92 8.48 1.48 -12.03
C ILE A 92 7.97 0.71 -10.82
N GLY A 93 8.21 -0.60 -10.76
CA GLY A 93 7.72 -1.49 -9.71
C GLY A 93 6.34 -2.08 -10.02
N ARG A 94 6.07 -3.28 -9.46
CA ARG A 94 4.82 -4.03 -9.70
C ARG A 94 3.56 -3.25 -9.31
N ARG A 95 3.57 -2.56 -8.17
CA ARG A 95 2.41 -1.81 -7.66
C ARG A 95 2.06 -0.64 -8.58
N SER A 96 3.07 0.12 -8.99
CA SER A 96 2.90 1.24 -9.92
C SER A 96 2.43 0.78 -11.30
N LEU A 97 2.98 -0.34 -11.80
CA LEU A 97 2.51 -0.93 -13.05
C LEU A 97 1.06 -1.40 -12.95
N GLY A 98 0.70 -2.13 -11.89
CA GLY A 98 -0.68 -2.60 -11.68
C GLY A 98 -1.68 -1.45 -11.61
N PHE A 99 -1.34 -0.37 -10.90
CA PHE A 99 -2.18 0.83 -10.85
C PHE A 99 -2.29 1.53 -12.21
N LEU A 100 -1.18 1.66 -12.96
CA LEU A 100 -1.20 2.23 -14.30
C LEU A 100 -2.12 1.43 -15.24
N VAL A 101 -1.98 0.10 -15.24
CA VAL A 101 -2.81 -0.79 -16.06
C VAL A 101 -4.29 -0.65 -15.73
N ASP A 102 -4.65 -0.61 -14.44
CA ASP A 102 -6.03 -0.38 -13.98
C ASP A 102 -6.60 0.96 -14.51
N ILE A 103 -5.79 2.02 -14.56
CA ILE A 103 -6.24 3.31 -15.13
C ILE A 103 -6.44 3.22 -16.65
N LEU A 104 -5.54 2.56 -17.38
CA LEU A 104 -5.65 2.39 -18.84
C LEU A 104 -6.91 1.59 -19.20
N GLN A 105 -7.18 0.51 -18.46
CA GLN A 105 -8.42 -0.26 -18.52
C GLN A 105 -9.64 0.63 -18.32
N ARG A 106 -9.62 1.44 -17.26
CA ARG A 106 -10.74 2.30 -16.91
C ARG A 106 -11.01 3.38 -17.95
N THR A 107 -9.96 3.98 -18.51
CA THR A 107 -10.07 4.97 -19.59
C THR A 107 -10.77 4.37 -20.81
N THR A 108 -10.50 3.10 -21.10
CA THR A 108 -11.07 2.37 -22.23
C THR A 108 -12.54 1.99 -21.98
N THR A 109 -12.84 1.43 -20.80
CA THR A 109 -14.20 0.97 -20.45
C THR A 109 -15.20 2.10 -20.24
N THR A 110 -14.75 3.24 -19.71
CA THR A 110 -15.62 4.41 -19.48
C THR A 110 -15.67 5.38 -20.66
N HIS A 111 -14.76 5.22 -21.62
CA HIS A 111 -14.52 6.19 -22.70
C HIS A 111 -14.32 7.63 -22.22
N ALA A 112 -13.85 7.80 -20.98
CA ALA A 112 -13.68 9.09 -20.33
C ALA A 112 -12.23 9.30 -19.88
N PRO A 113 -11.69 10.54 -20.01
CA PRO A 113 -10.40 10.90 -19.45
C PRO A 113 -10.31 10.55 -17.97
N GLN A 114 -9.16 10.03 -17.55
CA GLN A 114 -8.87 9.74 -16.14
C GLN A 114 -7.90 10.80 -15.60
N ALA A 115 -8.20 11.34 -14.42
CA ALA A 115 -7.34 12.28 -13.71
C ALA A 115 -6.78 11.61 -12.45
N ILE A 116 -5.46 11.65 -12.30
CA ILE A 116 -4.75 11.10 -11.15
C ILE A 116 -3.74 12.09 -10.58
N THR A 117 -3.38 11.88 -9.33
CA THR A 117 -2.29 12.61 -8.67
C THR A 117 -1.34 11.60 -8.05
N LEU A 118 -0.05 11.67 -8.42
CA LEU A 118 1.03 10.94 -7.77
C LEU A 118 1.61 11.78 -6.64
N ILE A 119 1.96 11.11 -5.54
CA ILE A 119 2.48 11.74 -4.33
C ILE A 119 3.81 11.09 -3.99
N ALA A 120 4.86 11.89 -3.91
CA ALA A 120 6.15 11.46 -3.39
C ALA A 120 6.50 12.21 -2.10
N PRO A 121 7.07 11.53 -1.10
CA PRO A 121 7.65 12.20 0.06
C PRO A 121 8.79 13.13 -0.35
N ARG A 122 9.00 14.19 0.42
CA ARG A 122 10.19 15.05 0.32
C ARG A 122 11.07 14.81 1.53
N GLY A 123 12.37 14.75 1.31
CA GLY A 123 13.33 14.49 2.37
C GLY A 123 14.16 13.24 2.12
N HIS A 124 15.03 12.95 3.08
CA HIS A 124 15.80 11.72 3.16
C HIS A 124 15.31 10.88 4.34
N GLY A 125 14.97 9.62 4.10
CA GLY A 125 14.58 8.68 5.15
C GLY A 125 13.67 7.56 4.65
N ASN A 126 13.32 6.65 5.55
CA ASN A 126 12.40 5.56 5.25
C ASN A 126 10.97 6.06 5.40
N ILE A 127 10.07 5.62 4.52
CA ILE A 127 8.65 5.95 4.67
C ILE A 127 8.11 5.40 5.98
N MET A 128 7.43 6.24 6.74
CA MET A 128 6.94 5.88 8.06
C MET A 128 5.88 4.78 8.00
N ARG A 129 5.10 4.76 6.91
CA ARG A 129 3.99 3.86 6.67
C ARG A 129 3.68 3.83 5.18
N ALA A 130 3.75 2.66 4.55
CA ALA A 130 3.64 2.53 3.09
C ALA A 130 2.29 3.03 2.54
N ASP A 131 1.19 2.74 3.21
CA ASP A 131 -0.19 3.07 2.82
C ASP A 131 -0.66 4.44 3.37
N ILE A 132 0.26 5.32 3.78
CA ILE A 132 -0.08 6.59 4.45
C ILE A 132 -1.02 7.46 3.60
N VAL A 133 -0.83 7.49 2.28
CA VAL A 133 -1.70 8.23 1.35
C VAL A 133 -3.10 7.64 1.36
N SER A 134 -3.22 6.33 1.13
CA SER A 134 -4.51 5.63 1.10
C SER A 134 -5.29 5.78 2.40
N LYS A 135 -4.63 5.64 3.56
CA LYS A 135 -5.30 5.77 4.86
C LYS A 135 -5.73 7.22 5.15
N ARG A 136 -4.96 8.21 4.73
CA ARG A 136 -5.29 9.63 4.99
C ARG A 136 -6.33 10.19 4.04
N MET A 137 -6.43 9.63 2.83
CA MET A 137 -7.40 10.02 1.81
C MET A 137 -8.70 9.22 1.88
N HIS A 138 -8.86 8.40 2.92
CA HIS A 138 -10.15 7.77 3.19
C HIS A 138 -11.22 8.84 3.43
N ASP A 139 -12.41 8.61 2.86
CA ASP A 139 -13.57 9.49 2.93
C ASP A 139 -13.34 10.93 2.41
N VAL A 140 -12.42 11.11 1.46
CA VAL A 140 -12.25 12.40 0.78
C VAL A 140 -13.21 12.49 -0.40
N ASP A 141 -14.04 13.53 -0.42
CA ASP A 141 -14.90 13.85 -1.56
C ASP A 141 -14.07 14.02 -2.83
N ASN A 142 -14.59 13.53 -3.96
CA ASN A 142 -13.91 13.50 -5.26
C ASN A 142 -12.70 12.56 -5.38
N VAL A 143 -12.34 11.79 -4.34
CA VAL A 143 -11.39 10.68 -4.46
C VAL A 143 -12.16 9.40 -4.73
N GLU A 144 -11.90 8.79 -5.88
CA GLU A 144 -12.53 7.51 -6.24
C GLU A 144 -11.75 6.31 -5.72
N ALA A 145 -10.43 6.35 -5.91
CA ALA A 145 -9.56 5.27 -5.54
C ALA A 145 -8.19 5.81 -5.14
N THR A 146 -7.50 5.04 -4.31
CA THR A 146 -6.10 5.30 -3.96
C THR A 146 -5.29 4.04 -4.15
N ALA A 147 -4.00 4.20 -4.44
CA ALA A 147 -3.07 3.10 -4.53
C ALA A 147 -1.85 3.36 -3.64
N THR A 148 -1.46 2.33 -2.90
CA THR A 148 -0.18 2.28 -2.19
C THR A 148 0.89 1.83 -3.17
N LEU A 149 1.84 2.72 -3.47
CA LEU A 149 2.94 2.46 -4.39
C LEU A 149 4.25 2.15 -3.67
N ALA A 150 4.42 2.71 -2.46
CA ALA A 150 5.56 2.44 -1.62
C ALA A 150 5.59 0.99 -1.11
N GLU A 151 6.79 0.46 -0.91
CA GLU A 151 7.01 -0.70 -0.07
C GLU A 151 7.24 -0.29 1.41
N PRO A 152 6.91 -1.17 2.37
CA PRO A 152 7.21 -0.91 3.78
C PRO A 152 8.70 -0.64 3.99
N LEU A 153 9.01 0.43 4.73
CA LEU A 153 10.38 0.89 5.00
C LEU A 153 11.18 1.30 3.74
N GLN A 154 10.52 1.55 2.60
CA GLN A 154 11.19 2.06 1.42
C GLN A 154 11.97 3.35 1.74
N LEU A 155 13.23 3.39 1.33
CA LEU A 155 14.11 4.55 1.47
C LEU A 155 13.80 5.56 0.36
N TYR A 156 13.63 6.82 0.75
CA TYR A 156 13.52 7.96 -0.14
C TYR A 156 14.74 8.87 0.04
N THR A 157 15.17 9.44 -1.07
CA THR A 157 16.25 10.43 -1.17
C THR A 157 15.67 11.80 -1.51
N ASP A 158 16.46 12.86 -1.33
CA ASP A 158 16.08 14.26 -1.59
C ASP A 158 15.91 14.60 -3.09
N GLU A 159 15.24 13.73 -3.84
CA GLU A 159 14.92 13.93 -5.24
C GLU A 159 13.71 14.85 -5.37
N SER A 160 13.96 16.08 -5.82
CA SER A 160 12.89 17.02 -6.15
C SER A 160 12.40 16.79 -7.57
N TRP A 161 11.09 16.62 -7.72
CA TRP A 161 10.43 16.62 -9.02
C TRP A 161 10.47 18.02 -9.64
N THR A 162 10.78 18.07 -10.92
CA THR A 162 10.87 19.28 -11.73
C THR A 162 9.98 19.12 -12.97
N ALA A 163 9.78 20.20 -13.72
CA ALA A 163 9.03 20.14 -14.96
C ALA A 163 9.65 19.17 -16.01
N SER A 164 10.93 18.81 -15.87
CA SER A 164 11.62 17.85 -16.75
C SER A 164 11.62 16.41 -16.23
N THR A 165 11.07 16.13 -15.04
CA THR A 165 11.01 14.77 -14.50
C THR A 165 10.23 13.83 -15.44
N SER A 166 10.81 12.67 -15.74
CA SER A 166 10.20 11.66 -16.59
C SER A 166 9.05 10.95 -15.88
N LEU A 167 8.07 10.48 -16.67
CA LEU A 167 6.92 9.74 -16.14
C LEU A 167 7.34 8.49 -15.35
N SER A 168 8.33 7.75 -15.84
CA SER A 168 8.90 6.57 -15.17
C SER A 168 9.48 6.91 -13.80
N THR A 169 10.18 8.04 -13.68
CA THR A 169 10.71 8.52 -12.41
C THR A 169 9.58 8.90 -11.46
N LEU A 170 8.51 9.54 -11.94
CA LEU A 170 7.35 9.87 -11.10
C LEU A 170 6.71 8.61 -10.49
N PHE A 171 6.43 7.59 -11.29
CA PHE A 171 5.84 6.34 -10.79
C PHE A 171 6.79 5.55 -9.88
N ARG A 172 8.10 5.53 -10.19
CA ARG A 172 9.10 4.83 -9.38
C ARG A 172 9.30 5.47 -8.00
N THR A 173 9.22 6.81 -7.93
CA THR A 173 9.49 7.58 -6.72
C THR A 173 8.23 8.03 -5.98
N ALA A 174 7.04 7.69 -6.48
CA ALA A 174 5.79 7.93 -5.77
C ALA A 174 5.63 6.95 -4.59
N ALA A 175 5.11 7.44 -3.47
CA ALA A 175 4.67 6.61 -2.35
C ALA A 175 3.20 6.19 -2.49
N GLY A 176 2.39 7.03 -3.12
CA GLY A 176 0.99 6.74 -3.35
C GLY A 176 0.44 7.47 -4.56
N ALA A 177 -0.72 7.01 -4.99
CA ALA A 177 -1.47 7.64 -6.06
C ALA A 177 -2.94 7.76 -5.69
N ILE A 178 -3.59 8.78 -6.26
CA ILE A 178 -4.99 9.10 -6.07
C ILE A 178 -5.63 9.19 -7.45
N ARG A 179 -6.74 8.50 -7.66
CA ARG A 179 -7.62 8.68 -8.82
C ARG A 179 -8.81 9.52 -8.42
N LEU A 180 -9.06 10.58 -9.18
CA LEU A 180 -10.22 11.44 -8.97
C LEU A 180 -11.50 10.77 -9.51
N SER A 181 -12.63 11.07 -8.88
CA SER A 181 -13.94 10.65 -9.34
C SER A 181 -14.29 11.27 -10.70
N PRO A 182 -15.06 10.57 -11.56
CA PRO A 182 -15.50 11.11 -12.84
C PRO A 182 -16.29 12.40 -12.61
N LEU A 183 -15.84 13.48 -13.24
CA LEU A 183 -16.37 14.80 -12.97
C LEU A 183 -17.61 15.05 -13.84
N SER A 184 -18.79 14.97 -13.26
CA SER A 184 -20.05 15.25 -13.97
C SER A 184 -20.41 16.73 -14.05
N VAL A 185 -19.80 17.58 -13.20
CA VAL A 185 -20.19 19.02 -13.05
C VAL A 185 -19.00 19.97 -12.91
N VAL A 186 -17.81 19.50 -12.52
CA VAL A 186 -16.66 20.33 -12.09
C VAL A 186 -15.49 20.14 -13.05
N SER A 187 -14.68 21.18 -13.30
CA SER A 187 -13.50 21.02 -14.16
C SER A 187 -12.41 20.17 -13.47
N ILE A 188 -11.57 19.48 -14.23
CA ILE A 188 -10.44 18.70 -13.67
C ILE A 188 -9.53 19.57 -12.81
N THR A 189 -9.32 20.82 -13.22
CA THR A 189 -8.53 21.81 -12.48
C THR A 189 -9.12 22.14 -11.11
N ASP A 190 -10.45 22.31 -11.03
CA ASP A 190 -11.12 22.57 -9.76
C ASP A 190 -11.07 21.35 -8.85
N ALA A 191 -11.16 20.14 -9.42
CA ALA A 191 -11.04 18.90 -8.68
C ALA A 191 -9.64 18.71 -8.08
N TRP A 192 -8.57 19.01 -8.83
CA TRP A 192 -7.21 19.04 -8.29
C TRP A 192 -7.04 20.11 -7.24
N THR A 193 -7.61 21.30 -7.42
CA THR A 193 -7.56 22.37 -6.43
C THR A 193 -8.28 21.96 -5.13
N ALA A 194 -9.40 21.24 -5.22
CA ALA A 194 -10.07 20.66 -4.07
C ALA A 194 -9.21 19.59 -3.38
N LEU A 195 -8.59 18.69 -4.16
CA LEU A 195 -7.71 17.65 -3.65
C LEU A 195 -6.48 18.24 -2.94
N GLU A 196 -5.82 19.26 -3.52
CA GLU A 196 -4.66 19.92 -2.93
C GLU A 196 -4.98 20.50 -1.53
N ARG A 197 -6.16 21.08 -1.34
CA ARG A 197 -6.62 21.56 -0.03
C ARG A 197 -6.81 20.41 0.98
N GLU A 198 -7.29 19.26 0.54
CA GLU A 198 -7.43 18.08 1.41
C GLU A 198 -6.07 17.46 1.74
N LEU A 199 -5.16 17.40 0.78
CA LEU A 199 -3.77 16.95 0.99
C LEU A 199 -3.03 17.85 1.98
N GLU A 200 -3.20 19.17 1.89
CA GLU A 200 -2.61 20.11 2.86
C GLU A 200 -3.10 19.82 4.28
N LYS A 201 -4.40 19.59 4.48
CA LYS A 201 -4.94 19.27 5.81
C LYS A 201 -4.48 17.90 6.33
N ARG A 202 -4.39 16.90 5.45
CA ARG A 202 -4.28 15.48 5.84
C ARG A 202 -2.85 14.94 5.80
N LEU A 203 -1.95 15.56 5.04
CA LEU A 203 -0.53 15.18 4.88
C LEU A 203 0.45 16.26 5.37
N SER A 204 0.00 17.21 6.21
CA SER A 204 0.88 18.15 6.92
C SER A 204 1.63 17.51 8.09
N LEU A 205 2.31 16.38 7.83
CA LEU A 205 3.12 15.65 8.79
C LEU A 205 4.34 15.00 8.11
N PRO A 206 5.44 14.76 8.83
CA PRO A 206 6.61 14.08 8.28
C PRO A 206 6.26 12.69 7.76
N LEU A 207 6.43 12.47 6.44
CA LEU A 207 6.18 11.17 5.81
C LEU A 207 7.38 10.21 5.92
N LEU A 208 8.57 10.77 6.17
CA LEU A 208 9.84 10.04 6.25
C LEU A 208 10.42 10.15 7.67
N LEU A 209 11.03 9.07 8.13
CA LEU A 209 11.79 9.01 9.37
C LEU A 209 13.13 8.32 9.12
N THR A 210 14.16 8.72 9.87
CA THR A 210 15.48 8.08 9.81
C THR A 210 15.58 6.94 10.83
N GLY A 211 16.34 5.90 10.49
CA GLY A 211 16.61 4.79 11.41
C GLY A 211 15.43 3.84 11.65
N LEU A 212 14.41 3.84 10.78
CA LEU A 212 13.38 2.82 10.83
C LEU A 212 13.97 1.47 10.43
N LYS A 213 13.62 0.43 11.18
CA LYS A 213 14.04 -0.94 10.93
C LYS A 213 12.85 -1.87 11.00
N ARG A 214 12.93 -2.98 10.27
CA ARG A 214 11.94 -4.05 10.33
C ARG A 214 11.86 -4.58 11.76
N ARG A 215 10.65 -4.74 12.29
CA ARG A 215 10.40 -5.23 13.66
C ARG A 215 9.74 -6.61 13.63
N LEU A 216 9.99 -7.41 14.67
CA LEU A 216 9.32 -8.69 14.88
C LEU A 216 8.48 -8.61 16.16
N LEU A 217 7.15 -8.64 16.02
CA LEU A 217 6.25 -8.67 17.17
C LEU A 217 5.51 -10.00 17.24
N PHE A 218 5.22 -10.44 18.46
CA PHE A 218 4.39 -11.62 18.69
C PHE A 218 3.01 -11.19 19.17
N MET A 219 1.97 -11.71 18.53
CA MET A 219 0.58 -11.41 18.84
C MET A 219 -0.10 -12.65 19.43
N VAL A 220 -0.56 -12.54 20.69
CA VAL A 220 -1.27 -13.63 21.38
C VAL A 220 -2.76 -13.58 21.04
N GLU A 221 -3.32 -14.75 20.77
CA GLU A 221 -4.71 -15.04 20.36
C GLU A 221 -5.06 -14.63 18.92
N GLY A 222 -4.35 -13.67 18.31
CA GLY A 222 -4.52 -13.33 16.90
C GLY A 222 -5.80 -12.56 16.56
N GLY A 223 -6.71 -12.36 17.51
CA GLY A 223 -7.91 -11.54 17.38
C GLY A 223 -9.19 -12.34 17.13
N LEU A 224 -10.28 -11.87 17.73
CA LEU A 224 -11.60 -12.49 17.56
C LEU A 224 -12.29 -12.06 16.26
N GLY A 225 -13.03 -13.00 15.65
CA GLY A 225 -14.13 -12.65 14.73
C GLY A 225 -13.75 -12.32 13.28
N PHE A 226 -12.73 -12.97 12.73
CA PHE A 226 -12.36 -12.79 11.33
C PHE A 226 -13.38 -13.35 10.33
N PRO A 227 -13.56 -12.67 9.19
CA PRO A 227 -13.69 -11.23 8.97
C PRO A 227 -15.14 -10.73 9.25
N PHE A 228 -16.03 -11.64 9.65
CA PHE A 228 -17.48 -11.44 9.61
C PHE A 228 -18.13 -11.05 10.95
N GLY A 229 -17.33 -10.81 12.00
CA GLY A 229 -17.84 -10.48 13.35
C GLY A 229 -17.95 -8.99 13.68
N GLY A 230 -17.68 -8.09 12.71
CA GLY A 230 -17.60 -6.63 12.98
C GLY A 230 -16.34 -6.19 13.72
N ALA A 231 -15.36 -7.09 13.91
CA ALA A 231 -14.09 -6.79 14.55
C ALA A 231 -13.08 -6.19 13.55
N CYS A 232 -12.39 -5.12 13.98
CA CYS A 232 -11.34 -4.45 13.22
C CYS A 232 -9.96 -5.15 13.32
N SER A 233 -9.95 -6.48 13.44
CA SER A 233 -8.73 -7.25 13.68
C SER A 233 -7.86 -7.36 12.43
N TRP A 234 -8.43 -7.39 11.22
CA TRP A 234 -7.66 -7.43 9.97
C TRP A 234 -6.83 -6.16 9.74
N GLN A 235 -7.32 -5.00 10.19
CA GLN A 235 -6.59 -3.73 10.08
C GLN A 235 -5.31 -3.72 10.93
N LEU A 236 -5.20 -4.54 11.98
CA LEU A 236 -3.97 -4.70 12.74
C LEU A 236 -2.88 -5.34 11.88
N TYR A 237 -3.21 -6.40 11.14
CA TYR A 237 -2.28 -7.08 10.24
C TYR A 237 -1.86 -6.20 9.08
N GLU A 238 -2.82 -5.51 8.44
CA GLU A 238 -2.48 -4.54 7.39
C GLU A 238 -1.57 -3.43 7.91
N THR A 239 -1.89 -2.90 9.10
CA THR A 239 -1.10 -1.83 9.71
C THR A 239 0.31 -2.32 10.01
N ALA A 240 0.47 -3.48 10.63
CA ALA A 240 1.78 -4.08 10.89
C ALA A 240 2.58 -4.23 9.59
N LYS A 241 1.98 -4.81 8.54
CA LYS A 241 2.62 -4.96 7.23
C LYS A 241 3.06 -3.61 6.65
N SER A 242 2.19 -2.59 6.68
CA SER A 242 2.49 -1.25 6.16
C SER A 242 3.63 -0.52 6.90
N LEU A 243 3.85 -0.87 8.17
CA LEU A 243 4.91 -0.34 9.02
C LEU A 243 6.22 -1.13 8.93
N GLY A 244 6.24 -2.26 8.20
CA GLY A 244 7.39 -3.16 8.18
C GLY A 244 7.54 -3.96 9.47
N ILE A 245 6.43 -4.39 10.05
CA ILE A 245 6.38 -5.25 11.23
C ILE A 245 5.99 -6.66 10.78
N ASP A 246 6.82 -7.64 11.12
CA ASP A 246 6.50 -9.05 11.02
C ASP A 246 5.72 -9.47 12.27
N LEU A 247 4.51 -10.00 12.07
CA LEU A 247 3.67 -10.54 13.14
C LEU A 247 3.80 -12.05 13.21
N VAL A 248 4.28 -12.57 14.34
CA VAL A 248 4.18 -13.99 14.69
C VAL A 248 2.96 -14.19 15.56
N VAL A 249 2.01 -15.01 15.12
CA VAL A 249 0.77 -15.26 15.86
C VAL A 249 0.97 -16.45 16.79
N LEU A 250 0.66 -16.26 18.07
CA LEU A 250 0.61 -17.30 19.10
C LEU A 250 -0.86 -17.57 19.44
N ALA A 251 -1.44 -18.65 18.91
CA ALA A 251 -2.86 -18.95 19.13
C ALA A 251 -3.09 -20.47 19.12
N GLU A 252 -4.31 -20.89 19.42
CA GLU A 252 -4.69 -22.31 19.42
C GLU A 252 -4.50 -22.97 18.05
N GLU A 253 -4.19 -24.27 18.03
CA GLU A 253 -4.01 -25.03 16.77
C GLU A 253 -5.25 -24.96 15.86
N GLY A 254 -6.44 -24.83 16.45
CA GLY A 254 -7.71 -24.67 15.75
C GLY A 254 -8.07 -23.23 15.35
N HIS A 255 -7.15 -22.28 15.44
CA HIS A 255 -7.45 -20.88 15.17
C HIS A 255 -7.78 -20.61 13.69
N ALA A 256 -8.76 -19.75 13.43
CA ALA A 256 -9.27 -19.48 12.08
C ALA A 256 -8.18 -19.00 11.10
N LEU A 257 -7.22 -18.21 11.58
CA LEU A 257 -6.08 -17.74 10.77
C LEU A 257 -5.26 -18.87 10.15
N LYS A 258 -5.15 -20.02 10.83
CA LYS A 258 -4.41 -21.18 10.33
C LYS A 258 -5.27 -22.06 9.42
N GLN A 259 -6.58 -22.10 9.65
CA GLN A 259 -7.51 -22.96 8.91
C GLN A 259 -7.89 -22.41 7.53
N GLN A 260 -7.84 -21.08 7.35
CA GLN A 260 -8.29 -20.39 6.15
C GLN A 260 -7.07 -19.89 5.34
N PRO A 261 -6.75 -20.52 4.19
CA PRO A 261 -5.59 -20.17 3.36
C PRO A 261 -5.54 -18.69 2.95
N GLU A 262 -6.71 -18.06 2.80
CA GLU A 262 -6.85 -16.65 2.47
C GLU A 262 -6.19 -15.72 3.50
N PHE A 263 -6.02 -16.14 4.76
CA PHE A 263 -5.36 -15.32 5.79
C PHE A 263 -3.87 -15.59 5.93
N GLY A 264 -3.31 -16.56 5.20
CA GLY A 264 -1.89 -16.90 5.30
C GLY A 264 -0.94 -15.75 4.98
N HIS A 265 -1.42 -14.74 4.25
CA HIS A 265 -0.64 -13.54 3.90
C HIS A 265 -0.70 -12.41 4.94
N TRP A 266 -1.47 -12.57 6.03
CA TRP A 266 -1.63 -11.57 7.08
C TRP A 266 -0.52 -11.61 8.13
N TYR A 267 -0.04 -12.80 8.46
CA TYR A 267 1.00 -13.00 9.47
C TYR A 267 2.29 -13.52 8.85
N HIS A 268 3.40 -13.33 9.57
CA HIS A 268 4.72 -13.82 9.17
C HIS A 268 4.90 -15.30 9.52
N HIS A 269 4.45 -15.71 10.71
CA HIS A 269 4.49 -17.09 11.17
C HIS A 269 3.34 -17.36 12.14
N PHE A 270 2.92 -18.62 12.27
CA PHE A 270 1.92 -19.05 13.23
C PHE A 270 2.52 -20.14 14.13
N ILE A 271 2.44 -19.97 15.44
CA ILE A 271 2.93 -20.93 16.42
C ILE A 271 1.76 -21.36 17.29
N PRO A 272 1.37 -22.64 17.27
CA PRO A 272 0.31 -23.12 18.11
C PRO A 272 0.74 -23.14 19.57
N ILE A 273 -0.07 -22.53 20.43
CA ILE A 273 0.07 -22.61 21.89
C ILE A 273 -1.31 -22.84 22.52
N GLN A 274 -1.32 -23.51 23.67
CA GLN A 274 -2.53 -23.59 24.48
C GLN A 274 -2.77 -22.26 25.19
N CYS A 275 -3.76 -21.52 24.73
CA CYS A 275 -4.26 -20.29 25.33
C CYS A 275 -5.08 -20.60 26.57
N GLY A 276 -4.98 -19.77 27.62
CA GLY A 276 -5.65 -20.07 28.87
C GLY A 276 -5.63 -18.93 29.88
N TYR A 277 -6.23 -19.20 31.03
CA TYR A 277 -6.31 -18.28 32.18
C TYR A 277 -5.56 -18.81 33.39
N ASP A 278 -4.82 -19.91 33.21
CA ASP A 278 -4.02 -20.53 34.25
C ASP A 278 -2.68 -19.80 34.45
N THR A 279 -2.05 -20.07 35.59
CA THR A 279 -0.76 -19.45 35.99
C THR A 279 0.39 -19.80 35.06
N GLU A 280 0.28 -20.88 34.28
CA GLU A 280 1.33 -21.34 33.36
C GLU A 280 1.23 -20.68 31.97
N PHE A 281 0.14 -19.95 31.68
CA PHE A 281 -0.04 -19.32 30.38
C PHE A 281 1.08 -18.33 30.00
N PRO A 282 1.56 -17.43 30.89
CA PRO A 282 2.72 -16.59 30.60
C PRO A 282 3.97 -17.40 30.25
N ALA A 283 4.23 -18.50 30.98
CA ALA A 283 5.38 -19.37 30.73
C ALA A 283 5.29 -20.03 29.34
N ARG A 284 4.10 -20.45 28.90
CA ARG A 284 3.89 -20.98 27.54
C ARG A 284 4.22 -19.96 26.46
N ILE A 285 3.83 -18.70 26.66
CA ILE A 285 4.19 -17.59 25.75
C ILE A 285 5.71 -17.42 25.69
N VAL A 286 6.38 -17.33 26.85
CA VAL A 286 7.84 -17.17 26.93
C VAL A 286 8.59 -18.32 26.25
N SER A 287 8.16 -19.55 26.47
CA SER A 287 8.75 -20.73 25.83
C SER A 287 8.60 -20.70 24.32
N ALA A 288 7.41 -20.35 23.80
CA ALA A 288 7.17 -20.26 22.37
C ALA A 288 8.01 -19.17 21.69
N VAL A 289 8.15 -18.01 22.33
CA VAL A 289 9.00 -16.92 21.82
C VAL A 289 10.46 -17.36 21.79
N LYS A 290 10.99 -17.86 22.91
CA LYS A 290 12.40 -18.28 22.98
C LYS A 290 12.73 -19.39 21.97
N GLN A 291 11.83 -20.34 21.78
CA GLN A 291 11.99 -21.39 20.78
C GLN A 291 12.08 -20.80 19.37
N TYR A 292 11.17 -19.88 19.02
CA TYR A 292 11.21 -19.20 17.74
C TYR A 292 12.50 -18.40 17.54
N GLU A 293 12.93 -17.63 18.56
CA GLU A 293 14.17 -16.85 18.48
C GLU A 293 15.40 -17.75 18.25
N GLN A 294 15.44 -18.91 18.90
CA GLN A 294 16.49 -19.92 18.71
C GLN A 294 16.46 -20.50 17.29
N ASP A 295 15.29 -20.86 16.79
CA ASP A 295 15.14 -21.51 15.48
C ASP A 295 15.36 -20.53 14.31
N SER A 296 14.89 -19.29 14.44
CA SER A 296 14.93 -18.29 13.38
C SER A 296 16.15 -17.36 13.44
N GLY A 297 16.84 -17.31 14.59
CA GLY A 297 17.93 -16.35 14.86
C GLY A 297 17.48 -14.89 14.94
N ARG A 298 16.17 -14.63 15.12
CA ARG A 298 15.61 -13.27 15.19
C ARG A 298 15.02 -13.03 16.57
N SER A 299 15.44 -11.96 17.24
CA SER A 299 14.88 -11.57 18.53
C SER A 299 13.52 -10.88 18.39
N ALA A 300 12.64 -11.09 19.37
CA ALA A 300 11.39 -10.36 19.52
C ALA A 300 11.67 -8.90 19.85
N ASP A 301 10.98 -7.99 19.17
CA ASP A 301 10.97 -6.56 19.51
C ASP A 301 9.82 -6.21 20.48
N GLY A 302 8.85 -7.11 20.65
CA GLY A 302 7.73 -6.89 21.58
C GLY A 302 6.64 -7.97 21.51
N LEU A 303 5.77 -7.93 22.51
CA LEU A 303 4.55 -8.73 22.61
C LEU A 303 3.32 -7.84 22.57
N LEU A 304 2.23 -8.32 21.97
CA LEU A 304 0.93 -7.68 22.06
C LEU A 304 -0.21 -8.71 22.09
N THR A 305 -1.38 -8.26 22.51
CA THR A 305 -2.64 -8.98 22.30
C THR A 305 -3.76 -7.97 22.06
N ALA A 306 -4.76 -8.36 21.30
CA ALA A 306 -6.02 -7.60 21.20
C ALA A 306 -7.10 -8.16 22.13
N TYR A 307 -6.77 -9.21 22.89
CA TYR A 307 -7.69 -9.87 23.78
C TYR A 307 -7.49 -9.38 25.21
N GLU A 308 -8.40 -8.51 25.66
CA GLU A 308 -8.30 -7.78 26.94
C GLU A 308 -7.97 -8.70 28.12
N SER A 309 -8.63 -9.87 28.18
CA SER A 309 -8.43 -10.84 29.26
C SER A 309 -7.04 -11.49 29.30
N TYR A 310 -6.21 -11.30 28.26
CA TYR A 310 -4.82 -11.77 28.21
C TYR A 310 -3.78 -10.69 28.48
N HIS A 311 -4.17 -9.43 28.70
CA HIS A 311 -3.22 -8.33 28.89
C HIS A 311 -2.25 -8.58 30.05
N VAL A 312 -2.75 -9.06 31.19
CA VAL A 312 -1.91 -9.38 32.36
C VAL A 312 -0.91 -10.49 32.04
N ALA A 313 -1.36 -11.56 31.37
CA ALA A 313 -0.49 -12.69 31.02
C ALA A 313 0.59 -12.31 30.00
N VAL A 314 0.22 -11.52 28.98
CA VAL A 314 1.13 -11.04 27.93
C VAL A 314 2.15 -10.06 28.50
N ALA A 315 1.74 -9.13 29.35
CA ALA A 315 2.65 -8.22 30.03
C ALA A 315 3.61 -8.97 30.98
N THR A 316 3.13 -10.01 31.66
CA THR A 316 3.96 -10.88 32.51
C THR A 316 5.02 -11.61 31.67
N ALA A 317 4.64 -12.16 30.52
CA ALA A 317 5.57 -12.78 29.59
C ALA A 317 6.59 -11.78 29.04
N ALA A 318 6.16 -10.56 28.69
CA ALA A 318 7.04 -9.49 28.20
C ALA A 318 8.09 -9.11 29.26
N GLN A 319 7.66 -8.97 30.53
CA GLN A 319 8.58 -8.74 31.65
C GLN A 319 9.62 -9.86 31.78
N GLN A 320 9.20 -11.12 31.69
CA GLN A 320 10.11 -12.29 31.77
C GLN A 320 11.10 -12.37 30.59
N LEU A 321 10.73 -11.82 29.43
CA LEU A 321 11.57 -11.73 28.24
C LEU A 321 12.44 -10.46 28.23
N GLY A 322 12.28 -9.55 29.19
CA GLY A 322 12.98 -8.25 29.18
C GLY A 322 12.51 -7.30 28.07
N LEU A 323 11.29 -7.50 27.55
CA LEU A 323 10.66 -6.66 26.53
C LEU A 323 9.93 -5.47 27.19
N SER A 324 9.68 -4.43 26.40
CA SER A 324 8.87 -3.30 26.89
C SER A 324 7.45 -3.76 27.20
N HIS A 325 6.93 -3.34 28.35
CA HIS A 325 5.58 -3.64 28.79
C HIS A 325 5.04 -2.50 29.65
N GLU A 326 3.71 -2.37 29.67
CA GLU A 326 3.03 -1.48 30.61
C GLU A 326 3.05 -2.08 32.03
N PRO A 327 2.88 -1.27 33.09
CA PRO A 327 2.82 -1.78 34.46
C PRO A 327 1.70 -2.82 34.62
N LEU A 328 2.02 -3.98 35.20
CA LEU A 328 1.04 -5.05 35.44
C LEU A 328 -0.17 -4.57 36.24
N SER A 329 0.07 -3.73 37.26
CA SER A 329 -0.98 -3.13 38.09
C SER A 329 -1.99 -2.31 37.29
N ALA A 330 -1.57 -1.68 36.18
CA ALA A 330 -2.48 -0.93 35.32
C ALA A 330 -3.51 -1.86 34.65
N TYR A 331 -3.06 -3.03 34.16
CA TYR A 331 -3.96 -4.02 33.58
C TYR A 331 -4.83 -4.70 34.63
N GLU A 332 -4.30 -4.97 35.83
CA GLU A 332 -5.09 -5.53 36.94
C GLU A 332 -6.23 -4.62 37.39
N VAL A 333 -6.04 -3.29 37.33
CA VAL A 333 -7.10 -2.31 37.62
C VAL A 333 -8.07 -2.18 36.45
N ALA A 334 -7.56 -2.12 35.22
CA ALA A 334 -8.39 -1.93 34.02
C ALA A 334 -9.30 -3.13 33.72
N THR A 335 -8.86 -4.34 34.03
CA THR A 335 -9.60 -5.59 33.73
C THR A 335 -10.54 -6.03 34.87
N ASP A 336 -10.49 -5.35 36.03
CA ASP A 336 -11.33 -5.62 37.19
C ASP A 336 -12.31 -4.45 37.44
N LYS A 337 -13.58 -4.65 37.07
CA LYS A 337 -14.64 -3.64 37.22
C LYS A 337 -14.87 -3.17 38.66
N PHE A 338 -14.39 -3.90 39.67
CA PHE A 338 -14.48 -3.46 41.07
C PHE A 338 -13.34 -2.51 41.47
N LYS A 339 -12.30 -2.40 40.63
CA LYS A 339 -11.13 -1.54 40.84
C LYS A 339 -11.09 -0.32 39.91
N THR A 340 -11.84 -0.35 38.81
CA THR A 340 -11.94 0.75 37.83
C THR A 340 -12.94 1.82 38.26
#